data_AF-A0A7Y5JQ08-F1
#
_entry.id   AF-A0A7Y5JQ08-F1
#
_cell.length_a   1.000
_cell.length_b   1.000
_cell.length_c   1.000
_cell.angle_alpha   90.00
_cell.angle_beta   90.00
_cell.angle_gamma   90.00
#
_symmetry.space_group_name_H-M   'P 1'
#
loop_
_entity.id
_entity.type
_entity.pdbx_description
1 polymer ?
#
loop_
_entity_poly.entity_id
_entity_poly.type
_entity_poly.pdbx_seq_one_letter_code
_entity_poly.pdbx_strand_id
1 'polypeptide(L)'
;MELIRFPLEDLLDGGIVRESDYRQKLNSINLDEYRGKPVMIPWIHGQEVPIWVYLMAVAKLSPVAGVLSFGEPCSPVVLSQTMRPEAKSL
;
A
#
# COMPACT_ATOMS: atom_id res chain seq x y z
N MET A 1 -6.51 -16.76 -1.21
CA MET A 1 -6.62 -15.30 -0.97
C MET A 1 -5.59 -14.64 -1.86
N GLU A 2 -6.03 -13.79 -2.78
CA GLU A 2 -5.17 -13.17 -3.80
C GLU A 2 -4.49 -11.91 -3.25
N LEU A 3 -3.19 -11.76 -3.50
CA LEU A 3 -2.42 -10.57 -3.13
C LEU A 3 -2.68 -9.44 -4.13
N ILE A 4 -3.12 -8.29 -3.64
CA ILE A 4 -3.29 -7.10 -4.47
C ILE A 4 -2.01 -6.25 -4.39
N ARG A 5 -1.39 -6.01 -5.54
CA ARG A 5 -0.28 -5.04 -5.65
C ARG A 5 -0.87 -3.65 -5.80
N PHE A 6 -0.49 -2.74 -4.90
CA PHE A 6 -0.92 -1.34 -4.96
C PHE A 6 -0.21 -0.61 -6.11
N PRO A 7 -0.94 0.12 -6.97
CA PRO A 7 -0.38 0.78 -8.15
C PRO A 7 0.32 2.09 -7.80
N LEU A 8 1.40 2.02 -7.01
CA LEU A 8 2.10 3.22 -6.54
C LEU A 8 2.72 4.05 -7.68
N GLU A 9 3.20 3.38 -8.73
CA GLU A 9 3.83 4.02 -9.90
C GLU A 9 2.84 4.90 -10.69
N ASP A 10 1.57 4.48 -10.80
CA ASP A 10 0.52 5.23 -11.49
C ASP A 10 0.17 6.56 -10.79
N LEU A 11 0.54 6.67 -9.51
CA LEU A 11 0.37 7.89 -8.72
C LEU A 11 1.46 8.92 -9.01
N LEU A 12 2.56 8.53 -9.66
CA LEU A 12 3.66 9.40 -10.02
C LEU A 12 3.44 10.04 -11.40
N ASP A 13 4.15 11.12 -11.71
CA ASP A 13 4.11 11.77 -13.02
C ASP A 13 5.34 11.34 -13.83
N GLY A 14 5.21 10.29 -14.63
CA GLY A 14 6.34 9.73 -15.40
C GLY A 14 7.50 9.27 -14.50
N GLY A 15 7.21 8.81 -13.29
CA GLY A 15 8.20 8.43 -12.28
C GLY A 15 8.73 9.58 -11.42
N ILE A 16 8.25 10.81 -11.65
CA ILE A 16 8.59 11.97 -10.85
C ILE A 16 7.53 12.19 -9.78
N VAL A 17 7.97 12.45 -8.55
CA VAL A 17 7.09 12.75 -7.43
C VAL A 17 6.74 14.23 -7.43
N ARG A 18 5.49 14.55 -7.82
CA ARG A 18 4.88 15.87 -7.64
C ARG A 18 3.92 15.83 -6.47
N GLU A 19 4.22 16.58 -5.40
CA GLU A 19 3.50 16.44 -4.13
C GLU A 19 1.99 16.68 -4.26
N SER A 20 1.57 17.78 -4.89
CA SER A 20 0.16 18.11 -5.10
C SER A 20 -0.60 16.98 -5.81
N ASP A 21 -0.02 16.49 -6.89
CA ASP A 21 -0.66 15.55 -7.81
C ASP A 21 -0.73 14.17 -7.17
N TYR A 22 0.35 13.75 -6.50
CA TYR A 22 0.39 12.51 -5.75
C TYR A 22 -0.69 12.50 -4.66
N ARG A 23 -0.79 13.57 -3.86
CA ARG A 23 -1.81 13.69 -2.80
C ARG A 23 -3.22 13.63 -3.37
N GLN A 24 -3.46 14.32 -4.49
CA GLN A 24 -4.76 14.30 -5.16
C GLN A 24 -5.11 12.91 -5.68
N LYS A 25 -4.20 12.26 -6.41
CA LYS A 25 -4.41 10.90 -6.95
C LYS A 25 -4.61 9.89 -5.82
N LEU A 26 -3.77 9.91 -4.79
CA LEU A 26 -3.89 9.01 -3.62
C LEU A 26 -5.24 9.17 -2.91
N ASN A 27 -5.75 10.40 -2.82
CA ASN A 27 -7.06 10.65 -2.20
C ASN A 27 -8.24 10.23 -3.07
N SER A 28 -8.04 10.06 -4.37
CA SER A 28 -9.07 9.65 -5.33
C SER A 28 -9.19 8.12 -5.45
N ILE A 29 -8.32 7.36 -4.79
CA ILE A 29 -8.33 5.89 -4.83
C ILE A 29 -9.58 5.33 -4.13
N ASN A 30 -10.25 4.39 -4.78
CA ASN A 30 -11.33 3.63 -4.20
C ASN A 30 -10.81 2.60 -3.18
N LEU A 31 -11.01 2.87 -1.88
CA LEU A 31 -10.49 2.02 -0.82
C LEU A 31 -11.23 0.68 -0.67
N ASP A 32 -12.44 0.55 -1.21
CA ASP A 32 -13.20 -0.70 -1.10
C ASP A 32 -12.55 -1.86 -1.87
N GLU A 33 -11.73 -1.56 -2.88
CA GLU A 33 -10.96 -2.57 -3.61
C GLU A 33 -9.96 -3.31 -2.73
N TYR A 34 -9.51 -2.68 -1.64
CA TYR A 34 -8.47 -3.18 -0.72
C TYR A 34 -9.04 -3.72 0.60
N ARG A 35 -10.34 -3.54 0.84
CA ARG A 35 -10.98 -3.83 2.14
C ARG A 35 -10.84 -5.31 2.52
N GLY A 36 -10.20 -5.58 3.66
CA GLY A 36 -10.02 -6.93 4.20
C GLY A 36 -9.10 -7.84 3.38
N LYS A 37 -8.46 -7.31 2.33
CA LYS A 37 -7.59 -8.09 1.44
C LYS A 37 -6.11 -7.93 1.82
N PRO A 38 -5.25 -8.89 1.45
CA PRO A 38 -3.82 -8.69 1.53
C PRO A 38 -3.37 -7.73 0.42
N VAL A 39 -2.66 -6.68 0.81
CA VAL A 39 -2.19 -5.61 -0.07
C VAL A 39 -0.68 -5.46 0.07
N MET A 40 0.01 -5.27 -1.05
CA MET A 40 1.44 -5.01 -1.09
C MET A 40 1.72 -3.66 -1.74
N ILE A 41 2.46 -2.81 -1.03
CA ILE A 41 3.06 -1.60 -1.58
C ILE A 41 4.42 -2.01 -2.18
N PRO A 42 4.57 -1.99 -3.51
CA PRO A 42 5.81 -2.41 -4.14
C PRO A 42 6.93 -1.41 -3.90
N TRP A 43 8.17 -1.90 -3.89
CA TRP A 43 9.34 -1.05 -4.06
C TRP A 43 9.46 -0.60 -5.52
N ILE A 44 9.59 0.71 -5.76
CA ILE A 44 9.82 1.26 -7.10
C ILE A 44 11.34 1.30 -7.34
N HIS A 45 11.80 0.59 -8.36
CA HIS A 45 13.21 0.49 -8.72
C HIS A 45 13.60 1.54 -9.77
N GLY A 46 14.83 2.04 -9.71
CA GLY A 46 15.40 2.92 -10.74
C GLY A 46 14.91 4.37 -10.73
N GLN A 47 14.17 4.78 -9.70
CA GLN A 47 13.65 6.15 -9.52
C GLN A 47 13.89 6.60 -8.07
N GLU A 48 14.18 7.89 -7.87
CA GLU A 48 14.28 8.46 -6.53
C GLU A 48 12.88 8.80 -6.00
N VAL A 49 12.26 7.84 -5.33
CA VAL A 49 10.96 8.03 -4.67
C VAL A 49 11.19 8.36 -3.19
N PRO A 50 10.80 9.55 -2.70
CA PRO A 50 10.96 9.91 -1.31
C PRO A 50 10.18 8.99 -0.36
N ILE A 51 10.74 8.73 0.82
CA ILE A 51 10.13 7.82 1.81
C ILE A 51 8.70 8.20 2.20
N TRP A 52 8.39 9.51 2.23
CA TRP A 52 7.06 10.01 2.63
C TRP A 52 5.96 9.55 1.67
N VAL A 53 6.26 9.29 0.39
CA VAL A 53 5.32 8.75 -0.61
C VAL A 53 4.79 7.40 -0.12
N TYR A 54 5.71 6.50 0.23
CA TYR A 54 5.38 5.19 0.78
C TYR A 54 4.61 5.32 2.09
N LEU A 55 5.07 6.15 3.03
CA LEU A 55 4.38 6.36 4.31
C LEU A 55 2.93 6.85 4.15
N MET A 56 2.67 7.71 3.15
CA MET A 56 1.31 8.15 2.85
C MET A 56 0.43 7.03 2.32
N ALA A 57 0.95 6.18 1.43
CA ALA A 57 0.22 5.01 0.94
C ALA A 57 -0.07 4.03 2.10
N VAL A 58 0.91 3.81 2.98
CA VAL A 58 0.75 2.98 4.19
C VAL A 58 -0.37 3.54 5.07
N ALA A 59 -0.33 4.84 5.38
CA ALA A 59 -1.34 5.48 6.23
C ALA A 59 -2.75 5.39 5.63
N LYS A 60 -2.88 5.47 4.30
CA LYS A 60 -4.16 5.40 3.59
C LYS A 60 -4.74 3.97 3.58
N LEU A 61 -3.89 2.95 3.40
CA LEU A 61 -4.30 1.55 3.21
C LEU A 61 -4.42 0.77 4.52
N SER A 62 -3.59 1.08 5.52
CA SER A 62 -3.55 0.37 6.81
C SER A 62 -4.92 0.20 7.49
N PRO A 63 -5.83 1.21 7.52
CA PRO A 63 -7.13 1.05 8.18
C PRO A 63 -8.13 0.18 7.42
N VAL A 64 -7.89 -0.15 6.15
CA VAL A 64 -8.85 -0.92 5.31
C VAL A 64 -8.31 -2.29 4.91
N ALA A 65 -7.00 -2.44 4.73
CA ALA A 65 -6.38 -3.70 4.32
C ALA A 65 -6.47 -4.77 5.42
N GLY A 66 -6.65 -6.02 5.01
CA GLY A 66 -6.59 -7.15 5.94
C GLY A 66 -5.15 -7.41 6.41
N VAL A 67 -4.21 -7.39 5.48
CA VAL A 67 -2.76 -7.41 5.73
C VAL A 67 -2.12 -6.42 4.77
N LEU A 68 -1.27 -5.54 5.27
CA LEU A 68 -0.50 -4.61 4.46
C LEU A 68 0.98 -4.98 4.53
N SER A 69 1.61 -5.12 3.38
CA SER A 69 3.02 -5.46 3.24
C SER A 69 3.74 -4.50 2.31
N PHE A 70 5.07 -4.51 2.39
CA PHE A 70 5.96 -3.70 1.57
C PHE A 70 7.07 -4.56 0.96
N GLY A 71 7.54 -4.16 -0.23
CA GLY A 71 8.68 -4.78 -0.90
C GLY A 71 8.26 -5.68 -2.06
N GLU A 72 8.84 -6.89 -2.11
CA GLU A 72 8.64 -7.83 -3.21
C GLU A 72 7.87 -9.08 -2.74
N PRO A 73 7.10 -9.75 -3.63
CA PRO A 73 6.30 -10.92 -3.26
C PRO A 73 7.10 -12.07 -2.62
N CYS A 74 8.36 -12.25 -3.00
CA CYS A 74 9.24 -13.27 -2.44
C CYS A 74 9.81 -12.92 -1.07
N SER A 75 9.79 -11.63 -0.69
CA SER A 75 10.31 -11.14 0.59
C SER A 75 9.42 -10.00 1.13
N PRO A 76 8.16 -10.31 1.51
CA PRO A 76 7.25 -9.29 1.99
C PRO A 76 7.61 -8.85 3.41
N VAL A 77 7.72 -7.54 3.64
CA VAL A 77 7.77 -6.97 4.97
C VAL A 77 6.34 -6.62 5.40
N VAL A 78 5.78 -7.33 6.37
CA VAL A 78 4.44 -7.02 6.89
C VAL A 78 4.50 -5.75 7.73
N LEU A 79 3.68 -4.76 7.36
CA LEU A 79 3.60 -3.45 8.02
C LEU A 79 2.43 -3.37 8.99
N SER A 80 1.27 -3.92 8.61
CA SER A 80 0.10 -4.01 9.47
C SER A 80 -0.75 -5.23 9.12
N GLN A 81 -1.55 -5.68 10.07
CA GLN A 81 -2.51 -6.75 9.88
C GLN A 81 -3.70 -6.54 10.80
N THR A 82 -4.91 -6.66 10.26
CA THR A 82 -6.12 -6.69 11.06
C THR A 82 -6.15 -8.04 11.78
N MET A 83 -6.37 -8.02 13.10
CA MET A 83 -6.46 -9.25 13.88
C MET A 83 -7.56 -10.15 13.31
N ARG A 84 -7.23 -11.38 12.91
CA ARG A 84 -8.26 -12.36 12.57
C ARG A 84 -9.05 -12.69 13.86
N PRO A 85 -10.39 -12.75 13.81
CA PRO A 85 -11.20 -13.15 14.97
C PRO A 85 -10.85 -14.55 15.51
N GLU A 86 -10.15 -15.38 14.74
CA GLU A 86 -9.71 -16.73 15.14
C GLU A 86 -8.49 -16.76 16.09
N ALA A 87 -7.86 -15.62 16.36
CA ALA A 87 -6.81 -15.51 17.39
C ALA A 87 -7.35 -15.20 18.80
N LYS A 88 -8.68 -15.32 19.01
CA LYS A 88 -9.28 -15.56 20.33
C LYS A 88 -9.57 -17.05 20.47
N SER A 89 -8.52 -17.87 20.58
CA SER A 89 -8.65 -19.23 21.08
C SER A 89 -8.09 -19.27 22.50
N LEU A 90 -9.02 -19.34 23.46
CA LEU A 90 -8.89 -19.68 24.89
C LEU A 90 -8.23 -18.64 25.80
#